data_AF-A0A6B1HD34-F1
#
_entry.id   AF-A0A6B1HD34-F1
#
_cell.length_a   1.000
_cell.length_b   1.000
_cell.length_c   1.000
_cell.angle_alpha   90.00
_cell.angle_beta   90.00
_cell.angle_gamma   90.00
#
_symmetry.space_group_name_H-M   'P 1'
#
loop_
_entity.id
_entity.type
_entity.pdbx_description
1 polymer ?
#
loop_
_entity_poly.entity_id
_entity_poly.type
_entity_poly.pdbx_seq_one_letter_code
_entity_poly.pdbx_strand_id
1 'polypeptide(L)'
;MTKCISNRLTDKQSLQVSKLASMPDDEIDTSDIPEVLDWSGAKRGLLYRPTKQQITLRLDADVLAWFRAAVPGGRGYQTEINRVLREHARRVSNQGSV
;
A
#
# COMPACT_ATOMS: atom_id res chain seq x y z
N MET A 1 18.71 -3.71 10.49
CA MET A 1 19.29 -4.00 9.15
C MET A 1 18.82 -5.37 8.74
N THR A 2 17.76 -5.45 7.94
CA THR A 2 17.13 -6.73 7.59
C THR A 2 17.90 -7.38 6.46
N LYS A 3 18.32 -8.63 6.71
CA LYS A 3 19.08 -9.51 5.82
C LYS A 3 18.52 -9.48 4.39
N CYS A 4 19.33 -9.07 3.42
CA CYS A 4 19.03 -9.28 2.00
C CYS A 4 19.02 -10.80 1.76
N ILE A 5 17.83 -11.39 1.64
CA ILE A 5 17.69 -12.77 1.18
C ILE A 5 17.66 -12.71 -0.34
N SER A 6 18.81 -12.49 -0.97
CA SER A 6 18.94 -12.71 -2.41
C SER A 6 18.94 -14.22 -2.63
N ASN A 7 17.81 -14.79 -3.02
CA ASN A 7 17.77 -16.17 -3.45
C ASN A 7 18.66 -16.31 -4.69
N ARG A 8 19.71 -17.12 -4.56
CA ARG A 8 20.61 -17.44 -5.68
C ARG A 8 19.82 -18.31 -6.66
N LEU A 9 19.80 -17.90 -7.92
CA LEU A 9 19.13 -18.66 -8.98
C LEU A 9 19.76 -20.04 -9.12
N THR A 10 18.94 -21.05 -9.37
CA THR A 10 19.41 -22.39 -9.76
C THR A 10 20.01 -22.33 -11.17
N ASP A 11 20.88 -23.27 -11.52
CA ASP A 11 21.55 -23.29 -12.84
C ASP A 11 20.55 -23.35 -14.01
N LYS A 12 19.41 -24.02 -13.81
CA LYS A 12 18.33 -24.03 -14.80
C LYS A 12 17.69 -22.65 -14.98
N GLN A 13 17.48 -21.92 -13.88
CA GLN A 13 16.91 -20.57 -13.91
C GLN A 13 17.89 -19.57 -14.53
N SER A 14 19.18 -19.64 -14.19
CA SER A 14 20.18 -18.73 -14.77
C SER A 14 20.33 -18.95 -16.28
N LEU A 15 20.34 -20.21 -16.72
CA LEU A 15 20.33 -20.55 -18.15
C LEU A 15 19.08 -20.01 -18.85
N GLN A 16 17.90 -20.20 -18.26
CA GLN A 16 16.65 -19.68 -18.82
C GLN A 16 16.66 -18.15 -18.93
N VAL A 17 17.13 -17.44 -17.89
CA VAL A 17 17.26 -15.98 -17.92
C VAL A 17 18.26 -15.55 -19.00
N SER A 18 19.41 -16.22 -19.12
CA SER A 18 20.40 -15.90 -20.16
C SER A 18 19.86 -16.12 -21.58
N LYS A 19 19.03 -17.15 -21.77
CA LYS A 19 18.35 -17.42 -23.04
C LYS A 19 17.34 -16.32 -23.37
N LEU A 20 16.50 -15.92 -22.41
CA LEU A 20 15.53 -14.84 -22.60
C LEU A 20 16.23 -13.49 -22.85
N ALA A 21 17.32 -13.21 -22.16
CA ALA A 21 18.09 -11.97 -22.36
C ALA A 21 18.81 -11.89 -23.73
N SER A 22 19.00 -13.02 -24.39
CA SER A 22 19.64 -13.09 -25.72
C SER A 22 18.62 -13.14 -26.87
N MET A 23 17.32 -13.26 -26.56
CA MET A 23 16.25 -13.24 -27.55
C MET A 23 16.04 -11.81 -28.05
N PRO A 24 15.90 -11.57 -29.37
CA PRO A 24 15.58 -10.26 -29.90
C PRO A 24 14.13 -9.87 -29.56
N ASP A 25 13.87 -8.57 -29.39
CA ASP A 25 12.56 -8.05 -28.98
C ASP A 25 11.43 -8.45 -29.94
N ASP A 26 11.70 -8.57 -31.24
CA ASP A 26 10.73 -8.97 -32.27
C ASP A 26 10.21 -10.42 -32.10
N GLU A 27 10.95 -11.26 -31.39
CA GLU A 27 10.56 -12.65 -31.08
C GLU A 27 9.74 -12.76 -29.78
N ILE A 28 9.55 -11.66 -29.04
CA ILE A 28 8.79 -11.65 -27.80
C ILE A 28 7.29 -11.69 -28.11
N ASP A 29 6.64 -12.81 -27.77
CA ASP A 29 5.19 -12.94 -27.86
C ASP A 29 4.51 -12.09 -26.77
N THR A 30 3.75 -11.08 -27.20
CA THR A 30 2.94 -10.19 -26.35
C THR A 30 1.44 -10.36 -26.58
N SER A 31 1.02 -11.45 -27.24
CA SER A 31 -0.37 -11.68 -27.64
C SER A 31 -1.37 -11.70 -26.47
N ASP A 32 -0.92 -12.05 -25.27
CA ASP A 32 -1.72 -12.08 -24.05
C ASP A 32 -1.84 -10.70 -23.36
N ILE A 33 -0.87 -9.81 -23.60
CA ILE A 33 -0.78 -8.48 -22.99
C ILE A 33 -0.48 -7.47 -24.11
N PRO A 34 -1.49 -7.10 -24.92
CA PRO A 34 -1.30 -6.11 -25.98
C PRO A 34 -0.94 -4.75 -25.37
N GLU A 35 -0.17 -3.96 -26.11
CA GLU A 35 0.22 -2.62 -25.69
C GLU A 35 -1.01 -1.72 -25.48
N VAL A 36 -1.06 -1.08 -24.30
CA VAL A 36 -2.10 -0.11 -23.98
C VAL A 36 -1.58 1.30 -24.27
N LEU A 37 -2.08 1.91 -25.34
CA LEU A 37 -1.76 3.28 -25.73
C LEU A 37 -2.68 4.32 -25.07
N ASP A 38 -3.93 3.94 -24.77
CA ASP A 38 -4.90 4.80 -24.10
C ASP A 38 -4.90 4.58 -22.58
N TRP A 39 -4.40 5.58 -21.86
CA TRP A 39 -4.33 5.61 -20.40
C TRP A 39 -5.46 6.42 -19.76
N SER A 40 -6.45 6.88 -20.53
CA SER A 40 -7.54 7.74 -20.03
C SER A 40 -8.34 7.12 -18.88
N GLY A 41 -8.51 5.80 -18.88
CA GLY A 41 -9.18 5.04 -17.82
C GLY A 41 -8.28 4.60 -16.66
N ALA A 42 -6.98 4.89 -16.70
CA ALA A 42 -6.02 4.41 -15.72
C ALA A 42 -6.23 5.09 -14.36
N LYS A 43 -6.53 4.30 -13.33
CA LYS A 43 -6.73 4.78 -11.95
C LYS A 43 -5.40 4.76 -11.19
N ARG A 44 -4.77 5.93 -11.07
CA ARG A 44 -3.59 6.09 -10.19
C ARG A 44 -3.99 6.00 -8.72
N GLY A 45 -3.21 5.28 -7.92
CA GLY A 45 -3.31 5.32 -6.45
C GLY A 45 -4.18 4.26 -5.78
N LEU A 46 -4.73 3.26 -6.49
CA LEU A 46 -5.44 2.13 -5.86
C LEU A 46 -4.58 1.38 -4.82
N LEU A 47 -3.27 1.35 -5.02
CA LEU A 47 -2.31 0.69 -4.15
C LEU A 47 -1.71 1.64 -3.09
N TYR A 48 -2.10 2.92 -3.06
CA TYR A 48 -1.58 3.84 -2.06
C TYR A 48 -2.12 3.49 -0.67
N ARG A 49 -1.20 3.09 0.22
CA ARG A 49 -1.47 2.94 1.64
C ARG A 49 -0.75 4.06 2.38
N PRO A 50 -1.48 4.94 3.10
CA PRO A 50 -0.83 5.92 3.96
C PRO A 50 0.12 5.23 4.94
N THR A 51 1.37 5.65 4.96
CA THR A 51 2.37 5.17 5.91
C THR A 51 1.96 5.61 7.31
N LYS A 52 1.65 4.64 8.18
CA LYS A 52 1.36 4.92 9.59
C LYS A 52 2.67 5.27 10.28
N GLN A 53 2.73 6.46 10.88
CA GLN A 53 3.85 6.85 11.73
C GLN A 53 3.54 6.43 13.16
N GLN A 54 4.46 5.71 13.80
CA GLN A 54 4.36 5.38 15.21
C GLN A 54 4.77 6.62 16.01
N ILE A 55 3.80 7.23 16.68
CA ILE A 55 4.02 8.37 17.57
C ILE A 55 3.53 8.03 18.97
N THR A 56 4.13 8.63 19.99
CA THR A 56 3.65 8.54 21.38
C THR A 56 2.69 9.69 21.65
N LEU A 57 1.39 9.42 21.63
CA LEU A 57 0.32 10.37 21.94
C LEU A 57 -0.33 9.98 23.28
N ARG A 58 -0.61 10.98 24.12
CA ARG A 58 -1.43 10.79 25.33
C ARG A 58 -2.90 11.02 24.98
N LEU A 59 -3.76 10.11 25.40
CA LEU A 59 -5.20 10.19 25.28
C LEU A 59 -5.80 9.95 26.67
N ASP A 60 -6.92 10.60 26.95
CA ASP A 60 -7.62 10.42 28.22
C ASP A 60 -8.12 8.98 28.37
N ALA A 61 -8.19 8.53 29.62
CA ALA A 61 -8.49 7.14 29.95
C ALA A 61 -9.93 6.75 29.56
N ASP A 62 -10.87 7.69 29.69
CA ASP A 62 -12.28 7.54 29.31
C ASP A 62 -12.44 7.43 27.79
N VAL A 63 -11.74 8.26 27.02
CA VAL A 63 -11.73 8.23 25.56
C VAL A 63 -11.17 6.88 25.08
N LEU A 64 -10.06 6.43 25.67
CA LEU A 64 -9.50 5.12 25.35
C LEU A 64 -10.44 3.97 25.71
N ALA A 65 -11.12 4.04 26.86
CA ALA A 65 -12.09 3.04 27.28
C ALA A 65 -13.27 2.98 26.29
N TRP A 66 -13.79 4.14 25.87
CA TRP A 66 -14.86 4.24 24.90
C TRP A 66 -14.49 3.60 23.56
N PHE A 67 -13.33 3.93 22.97
CA PHE A 67 -12.90 3.35 21.69
C PHE A 67 -12.67 1.83 21.78
N ARG A 68 -12.23 1.32 22.93
CA ARG A 68 -12.06 -0.12 23.15
C ARG A 68 -13.41 -0.84 23.23
N ALA A 69 -14.42 -0.22 23.82
CA ALA A 69 -15.78 -0.76 23.91
C ALA A 69 -16.55 -0.64 22.59
N ALA A 70 -16.31 0.43 21.82
CA ALA A 70 -16.98 0.69 20.55
C ALA A 70 -16.64 -0.31 19.43
N VAL A 71 -15.48 -0.97 19.50
CA VAL A 71 -15.02 -1.93 18.48
C VAL A 71 -15.21 -3.38 18.96
N PRO A 72 -15.91 -4.25 18.22
CA PRO A 72 -16.09 -5.65 18.59
C PRO A 72 -14.76 -6.36 18.88
N GLY A 73 -14.62 -6.90 20.09
CA GLY A 73 -13.43 -7.63 20.52
C GLY A 73 -12.20 -6.75 20.82
N GLY A 74 -12.32 -5.42 20.84
CA GLY A 74 -11.26 -4.49 21.22
C GLY A 74 -10.02 -4.49 20.30
N ARG A 75 -10.03 -5.29 19.22
CA ARG A 75 -8.96 -5.33 18.22
C ARG A 75 -9.29 -4.33 17.11
N GLY A 76 -8.62 -3.19 17.12
CA GLY A 76 -8.79 -2.17 16.08
C GLY A 76 -9.12 -0.77 16.60
N TYR A 77 -9.19 -0.54 17.91
CA TYR A 77 -9.45 0.79 18.48
C TYR A 77 -8.46 1.85 17.97
N GLN A 78 -7.18 1.51 17.76
CA GLN A 78 -6.19 2.42 17.16
C GLN A 78 -6.51 2.78 15.70
N THR A 79 -7.07 1.84 14.93
CA THR A 79 -7.53 2.10 13.56
C THR A 79 -8.73 3.03 13.58
N GLU A 80 -9.65 2.82 14.54
CA GLU A 80 -10.85 3.65 14.70
C GLU A 80 -10.52 5.08 15.14
N ILE A 81 -9.61 5.24 16.10
CA ILE A 81 -9.06 6.57 16.49
C ILE A 81 -8.50 7.29 15.26
N ASN A 82 -7.66 6.60 14.47
CA ASN A 82 -7.10 7.19 13.26
C ASN A 82 -8.17 7.55 12.21
N ARG A 83 -9.26 6.79 12.11
CA ARG A 83 -10.38 7.08 11.21
C ARG A 83 -11.06 8.39 11.61
N VAL A 84 -11.40 8.54 12.89
CA VAL A 84 -12.05 9.73 13.44
C VAL A 84 -11.18 10.97 13.28
N LEU A 85 -9.88 10.87 13.57
CA LEU A 85 -8.95 11.99 13.41
C LEU A 85 -8.86 12.47 11.95
N ARG A 86 -8.83 11.53 10.98
CA ARG A 86 -8.84 11.89 9.55
C ARG A 86 -10.14 12.58 9.14
N GLU A 87 -11.27 12.08 9.63
CA GLU A 87 -12.57 12.66 9.35
C GLU A 87 -12.67 14.08 9.92
N HIS A 88 -12.21 14.30 11.15
CA HIS A 88 -12.15 15.63 11.74
C HIS A 88 -11.25 16.57 10.94
N ALA A 89 -10.04 16.14 10.58
CA ALA A 89 -9.12 16.94 9.78
C ALA A 89 -9.73 17.36 8.43
N ARG A 90 -10.40 16.44 7.72
CA ARG A 90 -11.09 16.75 6.45
C ARG A 90 -12.19 17.79 6.62
N ARG A 91 -13.00 17.67 7.69
CA ARG A 91 -14.06 18.65 7.98
C ARG A 91 -13.48 20.04 8.24
N VAL A 92 -12.43 20.12 9.05
CA VAL A 92 -11.72 21.38 9.33
C VAL A 92 -11.12 21.98 8.05
N SER A 93 -10.46 21.18 7.22
CA SER A 93 -9.88 21.66 5.95
C SER A 93 -10.94 22.19 4.97
N ASN A 94 -12.14 21.62 4.96
CA ASN A 94 -13.23 22.11 4.11
C ASN A 94 -13.89 23.39 4.65
N GLN A 95 -13.70 23.71 5.94
CA GLN A 95 -14.27 24.90 6.59
C GLN A 95 -13.32 26.12 6.57
N GLY A 96 -12.04 25.91 6.25
CA GLY A 96 -11.01 26.97 6.19
C GLY A 96 -10.75 27.55 4.79
N SER A 97 -11.50 27.16 3.77
CA SER A 97 -11.46 27.75 2.43
C SER A 97 -12.64 28.71 2.24
N VAL A 98 -12.54 29.90 2.86
CA VAL A 98 -13.33 31.09 2.54
C VAL A 98 -12.37 32.28 2.51
#